data_AF-A0A8S4GI58-F1
#
_entry.id   AF-A0A8S4GI58-F1
#
_cell.length_a   1.000
_cell.length_b   1.000
_cell.length_c   1.000
_cell.angle_alpha   90.00
_cell.angle_beta   90.00
_cell.angle_gamma   90.00
#
_symmetry.space_group_name_H-M   'P 1'
#
loop_
_entity.id
_entity.type
_entity.pdbx_description
1 polymer ?
#
loop_
_entity_poly.entity_id
_entity_poly.type
_entity_poly.pdbx_seq_one_letter_code
_entity_poly.pdbx_strand_id
1 'polypeptide(L)'
;MADTQGGAAAAQRDADDPFDLQAPKLMADIVNFTIDFMAEAIDSLEVTAEQAFKDGKNRPRGPVAGFSPQQLTASCERVNRALYEAVQSNMDRLELYALGTCFNVPPGLTDGSAAGPAADGGAQGVSEDAVAGMDRELEALRARIVASRAATREMRREAALLDKEMERCGDPAEIEAVAMAAAGKPSVAEDAAAIAAAALKLQPLLQRAQRLRDTLLQRKAAGATKPEQQRKQVDASVEDLGHALASLQP
;
A
#
# COMPACT_ATOMS: atom_id res chain seq x y z
N MET A 1 35.44 -32.00 -17.17
CA MET A 1 35.72 -30.87 -18.08
C MET A 1 34.45 -30.02 -18.24
N ALA A 2 33.89 -29.49 -17.14
CA ALA A 2 32.64 -28.71 -17.18
C ALA A 2 32.57 -27.61 -16.10
N ASP A 3 33.70 -27.11 -15.60
CA ASP A 3 33.72 -26.11 -14.51
C ASP A 3 34.30 -24.73 -14.92
N THR A 4 34.72 -24.56 -16.18
CA THR A 4 35.37 -23.32 -16.64
C THR A 4 34.39 -22.20 -17.01
N GLN A 5 33.10 -22.47 -17.18
CA GLN A 5 32.11 -21.43 -17.53
C GLN A 5 31.60 -20.63 -16.33
N GLY A 6 31.62 -21.19 -15.11
CA GLY A 6 31.19 -20.48 -13.90
C GLY A 6 32.21 -19.46 -13.40
N GLY A 7 33.51 -19.78 -13.51
CA GLY A 7 34.60 -18.91 -13.04
C GLY A 7 34.79 -17.64 -13.87
N ALA A 8 34.58 -17.72 -15.19
CA ALA A 8 34.70 -16.54 -16.06
C ALA A 8 33.57 -15.52 -15.81
N ALA A 9 32.33 -15.98 -15.59
CA ALA A 9 31.20 -15.10 -15.30
C ALA A 9 31.27 -14.47 -13.90
N ALA A 10 31.83 -15.17 -12.91
CA ALA A 10 32.08 -14.64 -11.58
C ALA A 10 33.23 -13.62 -11.58
N ALA A 11 34.35 -13.93 -12.23
CA ALA A 11 35.49 -13.01 -12.34
C ALA A 11 35.13 -11.72 -13.12
N GLN A 12 34.23 -11.83 -14.10
CA GLN A 12 33.77 -10.68 -14.87
C GLN A 12 32.77 -9.82 -14.07
N ARG A 13 31.95 -10.42 -13.19
CA ARG A 13 31.15 -9.68 -12.20
C ARG A 13 32.00 -8.94 -11.17
N ASP A 14 33.06 -9.56 -10.66
CA ASP A 14 33.97 -8.93 -9.70
C ASP A 14 34.78 -7.77 -10.31
N ALA A 15 35.01 -7.81 -11.63
CA ALA A 15 35.64 -6.71 -12.36
C ALA A 15 34.68 -5.52 -12.60
N ASP A 16 33.40 -5.82 -12.83
CA ASP A 16 32.36 -4.81 -13.11
C ASP A 16 31.76 -4.18 -11.82
N ASP A 17 31.88 -4.84 -10.67
CA ASP A 17 31.42 -4.35 -9.36
C ASP A 17 32.38 -4.76 -8.22
N PRO A 18 33.60 -4.20 -8.18
CA PRO A 18 34.66 -4.59 -7.23
C PRO A 18 34.33 -4.26 -5.77
N PHE A 19 33.27 -3.47 -5.53
CA PHE A 19 32.84 -3.04 -4.21
C PHE A 19 31.55 -3.74 -3.75
N ASP A 20 30.97 -4.64 -4.55
CA ASP A 20 29.64 -5.25 -4.33
C ASP A 20 28.56 -4.20 -3.98
N LEU A 21 28.68 -3.02 -4.60
CA LEU A 21 27.80 -1.88 -4.33
C LEU A 21 26.57 -1.89 -5.24
N GLN A 22 26.60 -2.68 -6.32
CA GLN A 22 25.61 -2.66 -7.38
C GLN A 22 25.40 -1.21 -7.85
N ALA A 23 26.49 -0.54 -8.24
CA ALA A 23 26.52 0.90 -8.48
C ALA A 23 25.35 1.46 -9.33
N PRO A 24 24.86 0.79 -10.40
CA PRO A 24 23.67 1.23 -11.12
C PRO A 24 22.40 1.25 -10.26
N LYS A 25 22.23 0.27 -9.38
CA LYS A 25 21.09 0.21 -8.45
C LYS A 25 21.19 1.30 -7.39
N LEU A 26 22.37 1.52 -6.82
CA LEU A 26 22.60 2.62 -5.87
C LEU A 26 22.27 3.98 -6.51
N MET A 27 22.70 4.20 -7.75
CA MET A 27 22.36 5.44 -8.46
C MET A 27 20.86 5.55 -8.70
N ALA A 28 20.19 4.49 -9.13
CA ALA A 28 18.73 4.49 -9.28
C ALA A 28 18.00 4.82 -7.97
N ASP A 29 18.45 4.27 -6.84
CA ASP A 29 17.88 4.56 -5.51
C ASP A 29 18.07 6.05 -5.13
N ILE A 30 19.25 6.63 -5.41
CA ILE A 30 19.53 8.07 -5.17
C ILE A 30 18.63 8.95 -6.06
N VAL A 31 18.43 8.58 -7.32
CA VAL A 31 17.56 9.32 -8.25
C VAL A 31 16.12 9.30 -7.77
N ASN A 32 15.59 8.11 -7.45
CA ASN A 32 14.22 7.96 -6.95
C ASN A 32 14.01 8.75 -5.65
N PHE A 33 14.93 8.63 -4.69
CA PHE A 33 14.86 9.38 -3.44
C PHE A 33 14.82 10.90 -3.67
N THR A 34 15.64 11.41 -4.60
CA THR A 34 15.68 12.85 -4.91
C THR A 34 14.38 13.32 -5.55
N ILE A 35 13.78 12.50 -6.42
CA ILE A 35 12.50 12.80 -7.05
C ILE A 35 11.37 12.81 -6.00
N ASP A 36 11.34 11.82 -5.12
CA ASP A 36 10.32 11.72 -4.06
C ASP A 36 10.42 12.91 -3.10
N PHE A 37 11.64 13.25 -2.65
CA PHE A 37 11.88 14.41 -1.78
C PHE A 37 11.46 15.73 -2.42
N MET A 38 11.70 15.87 -3.73
CA MET A 38 11.28 17.04 -4.49
C MET A 38 9.75 17.13 -4.56
N ALA A 39 9.06 16.03 -4.83
CA ALA A 39 7.60 16.00 -4.88
C ALA A 39 7.00 16.43 -3.53
N GLU A 40 7.51 15.88 -2.43
CA GLU A 40 7.08 16.23 -1.08
C GLU A 40 7.29 17.72 -0.76
N ALA A 41 8.40 18.31 -1.19
CA ALA A 41 8.68 19.73 -1.02
C ALA A 41 7.68 20.63 -1.77
N ILE A 42 7.23 20.21 -2.95
CA ILE A 42 6.25 20.96 -3.75
C ILE A 42 4.85 20.81 -3.16
N ASP A 43 4.47 19.61 -2.74
CA ASP A 43 3.19 19.38 -2.07
C ASP A 43 3.10 20.24 -0.79
N SER A 44 4.20 20.30 -0.02
CA SER A 44 4.30 21.17 1.15
C SER A 44 4.16 22.66 0.79
N LEU A 45 4.78 23.11 -0.32
CA LEU A 45 4.65 24.46 -0.83
C LEU A 45 3.20 24.79 -1.24
N GLU A 46 2.52 23.86 -1.90
CA GLU A 46 1.12 24.04 -2.31
C GLU A 46 0.21 24.17 -1.09
N VAL A 47 0.34 23.26 -0.10
CA VAL A 47 -0.44 23.31 1.14
C VAL A 47 -0.21 24.61 1.90
N THR A 48 1.05 25.03 2.05
CA THR A 48 1.36 26.29 2.76
C THR A 48 0.86 27.52 2.01
N ALA A 49 0.95 27.52 0.68
CA ALA A 49 0.43 28.60 -0.13
C ALA A 49 -1.11 28.66 -0.09
N GLU A 50 -1.81 27.52 -0.17
CA GLU A 50 -3.27 27.46 0.00
C GLU A 50 -3.71 27.98 1.36
N GLN A 51 -3.02 27.57 2.43
CA GLN A 51 -3.33 28.00 3.79
C GLN A 51 -3.18 29.52 3.92
N ALA A 52 -2.10 30.09 3.36
CA ALA A 52 -1.89 31.53 3.33
C ALA A 52 -2.97 32.30 2.55
N PHE A 53 -3.55 31.69 1.51
CA PHE A 53 -4.69 32.23 0.77
C PHE A 53 -5.99 32.19 1.60
N LYS A 54 -6.26 31.07 2.29
CA LYS A 54 -7.45 30.85 3.13
C LYS A 54 -7.48 31.80 4.34
N ASP A 55 -6.34 32.02 4.98
CA ASP A 55 -6.23 32.84 6.21
C ASP A 55 -6.44 34.35 5.97
N GLY A 56 -6.55 34.80 4.72
CA GLY A 56 -6.89 36.19 4.36
C GLY A 56 -5.85 37.26 4.72
N LYS A 57 -4.85 36.93 5.53
CA LYS A 57 -3.75 37.82 5.98
C LYS A 57 -2.81 38.23 4.84
N ASN A 58 -2.71 37.40 3.80
CA ASN A 58 -1.84 37.61 2.64
C ASN A 58 -2.61 37.71 1.32
N ARG A 59 -3.86 38.21 1.33
CA ARG A 59 -4.54 38.52 0.05
C ARG A 59 -3.68 39.53 -0.72
N PRO A 60 -3.24 39.21 -1.94
CA PRO A 60 -2.40 40.12 -2.69
C PRO A 60 -3.19 41.40 -2.99
N ARG A 61 -2.71 42.54 -2.49
CA ARG A 61 -3.26 43.86 -2.80
C ARG A 61 -2.60 44.38 -4.08
N GLY A 62 -3.40 44.82 -5.05
CA GLY A 62 -2.92 45.29 -6.36
C GLY A 62 -3.36 44.37 -7.52
N PRO A 63 -2.68 44.35 -8.68
CA PRO A 63 -3.14 43.69 -9.91
C PRO A 63 -3.33 42.17 -9.81
N VAL A 64 -2.96 41.57 -8.67
CA VAL A 64 -3.14 40.15 -8.30
C VAL A 64 -4.44 39.90 -7.53
N ALA A 65 -5.32 40.90 -7.37
CA ALA A 65 -6.60 40.78 -6.67
C ALA A 65 -7.60 39.76 -7.29
N GLY A 66 -7.24 39.14 -8.42
CA GLY A 66 -7.98 38.04 -9.05
C GLY A 66 -7.25 36.70 -9.04
N PHE A 67 -6.17 36.54 -8.27
CA PHE A 67 -5.41 35.29 -8.21
C PHE A 67 -6.26 34.19 -7.58
N SER A 68 -6.67 33.22 -8.39
CA SER A 68 -7.52 32.12 -7.94
C SER A 68 -6.69 30.95 -7.40
N PRO A 69 -7.24 30.11 -6.52
CA PRO A 69 -6.59 28.87 -6.10
C PRO A 69 -6.17 27.99 -7.30
N GLN A 70 -6.96 27.97 -8.37
CA GLN A 70 -6.61 27.25 -9.60
C GLN A 70 -5.35 27.80 -10.28
N GLN A 71 -5.13 29.11 -10.23
CA GLN A 71 -3.92 29.74 -10.75
C GLN A 71 -2.69 29.44 -9.88
N LEU A 72 -2.88 29.22 -8.57
CA LEU A 72 -1.84 28.78 -7.66
C LEU A 72 -1.40 27.35 -8.00
N THR A 73 -2.33 26.40 -8.05
CA THR A 73 -2.07 25.00 -8.42
C THR A 73 -1.40 24.91 -9.80
N ALA A 74 -1.94 25.60 -10.81
CA ALA A 74 -1.33 25.64 -12.15
C ALA A 74 0.07 26.30 -12.18
N SER A 75 0.42 27.11 -11.18
CA SER A 75 1.76 27.68 -11.05
C SER A 75 2.69 26.72 -10.31
N CYS A 76 2.23 26.03 -9.26
CA CYS A 76 2.96 24.95 -8.61
C CYS A 76 3.27 23.82 -9.59
N GLU A 77 2.31 23.40 -10.43
CA GLU A 77 2.52 22.40 -11.48
C GLU A 77 3.59 22.80 -12.49
N ARG A 78 3.62 24.08 -12.89
CA ARG A 78 4.66 24.60 -13.81
C ARG A 78 6.04 24.59 -13.16
N VAL A 79 6.12 24.98 -11.89
CA VAL A 79 7.36 24.91 -11.11
C VAL A 79 7.81 23.46 -10.96
N ASN A 80 6.88 22.54 -10.64
CA ASN A 80 7.15 21.12 -10.52
C ASN A 80 7.74 20.55 -11.81
N ARG A 81 7.11 20.82 -12.95
CA ARG A 81 7.61 20.35 -14.24
C ARG A 81 9.01 20.88 -14.54
N ALA A 82 9.24 22.18 -14.34
CA ALA A 82 10.54 22.79 -14.60
C ALA A 82 11.63 22.24 -13.66
N LEU A 83 11.29 22.02 -12.39
CA LEU A 83 12.19 21.46 -11.40
C LEU A 83 12.50 19.99 -11.72
N TYR A 84 11.49 19.20 -12.08
CA TYR A 84 11.64 17.81 -12.49
C TYR A 84 12.57 17.68 -13.71
N GLU A 85 12.35 18.46 -14.76
CA GLU A 85 13.21 18.45 -15.95
C GLU A 85 14.67 18.83 -15.61
N ALA A 86 14.86 19.84 -14.75
CA ALA A 86 16.19 20.27 -14.33
C ALA A 86 16.89 19.24 -13.43
N VAL A 87 16.17 18.65 -12.47
CA VAL A 87 16.70 17.62 -11.58
C VAL A 87 17.03 16.37 -12.37
N GLN A 88 16.11 15.88 -13.22
CA GLN A 88 16.35 14.71 -14.06
C GLN A 88 17.61 14.89 -14.91
N SER A 89 17.74 16.02 -15.62
CA SER A 89 18.93 16.27 -16.46
C SER A 89 20.24 16.30 -15.66
N ASN A 90 20.23 16.83 -14.44
CA ASN A 90 21.41 16.84 -13.58
C ASN A 90 21.71 15.46 -12.98
N MET A 91 20.67 14.70 -12.65
CA MET A 91 20.80 13.35 -12.12
C MET A 91 21.30 12.37 -13.19
N ASP A 92 20.85 12.49 -14.44
CA ASP A 92 21.38 11.70 -15.56
C ASP A 92 22.89 11.96 -15.76
N ARG A 93 23.32 13.23 -15.64
CA ARG A 93 24.74 13.60 -15.70
C ARG A 93 25.52 13.07 -14.51
N LEU A 94 24.93 13.11 -13.32
CA LEU A 94 25.53 12.55 -12.11
C LEU A 94 25.70 11.05 -12.24
N GLU A 95 24.69 10.32 -12.70
CA GLU A 95 24.73 8.89 -12.94
C GLU A 95 25.82 8.54 -13.95
N LEU A 96 25.84 9.22 -15.10
CA LEU A 96 26.86 8.99 -16.12
C LEU A 96 28.28 9.24 -15.57
N TYR A 97 28.46 10.31 -14.79
CA TYR A 97 29.74 10.63 -14.17
C TYR A 97 30.15 9.60 -13.10
N ALA A 98 29.21 9.24 -12.22
CA ALA A 98 29.46 8.31 -11.12
C ALA A 98 29.79 6.91 -11.64
N LEU A 99 29.01 6.40 -12.58
CA LEU A 99 29.27 5.10 -13.20
C LEU A 99 30.51 5.10 -14.09
N GLY A 100 30.78 6.21 -14.80
CA GLY A 100 31.95 6.31 -15.66
C GLY A 100 33.28 6.52 -14.92
N THR A 101 33.23 7.16 -13.75
CA THR A 101 34.44 7.70 -13.09
C THR A 101 34.58 7.25 -11.64
N CYS A 102 33.53 7.35 -10.81
CA CYS A 102 33.63 7.08 -9.38
C CYS A 102 33.59 5.59 -9.04
N PHE A 103 32.77 4.83 -9.76
CA PHE A 103 32.57 3.39 -9.53
C PHE A 103 33.31 2.52 -10.54
N ASN A 104 34.06 3.13 -11.46
CA ASN A 104 34.81 2.42 -12.49
C ASN A 104 36.26 2.20 -12.06
N VAL A 105 36.78 1.00 -12.28
CA VAL A 105 38.19 0.70 -12.03
C VAL A 105 38.98 1.00 -13.30
N PRO A 106 40.02 1.84 -13.25
CA PRO A 106 40.91 2.04 -14.38
C PRO A 106 41.48 0.71 -14.89
N PRO A 107 41.48 0.47 -16.22
CA PRO A 107 41.88 -0.83 -16.79
C PRO A 107 43.34 -1.23 -16.50
N GLY A 108 44.21 -0.28 -16.13
CA GLY A 108 45.58 -0.57 -15.71
C GLY A 108 45.72 -1.07 -14.27
N LEU A 109 44.64 -1.05 -13.48
CA LEU A 109 44.60 -1.57 -12.10
C LEU A 109 43.95 -2.96 -12.03
N THR A 110 43.27 -3.41 -13.08
CA THR A 110 42.67 -4.75 -13.16
C THR A 110 43.65 -5.84 -13.62
N ASP A 111 44.83 -5.45 -14.11
CA ASP A 111 45.87 -6.37 -14.60
C ASP A 111 46.61 -7.04 -13.43
N GLY A 112 45.98 -8.05 -12.83
CA GLY A 112 46.62 -9.19 -12.17
C GLY A 112 47.44 -8.97 -10.88
N SER A 113 47.76 -7.74 -10.49
CA SER A 113 48.58 -7.43 -9.29
C SER A 113 47.85 -6.61 -8.23
N ALA A 114 46.79 -5.89 -8.61
CA ALA A 114 45.91 -5.20 -7.66
C ALA A 114 44.57 -5.93 -7.56
N ALA A 115 44.63 -7.26 -7.57
CA ALA A 115 43.55 -8.05 -7.02
C ALA A 115 43.37 -7.55 -5.58
N GLY A 116 42.22 -6.95 -5.30
CA GLY A 116 41.93 -6.41 -3.98
C GLY A 116 42.15 -7.48 -2.90
N PRO A 117 42.19 -7.11 -1.61
CA PRO A 117 42.46 -8.04 -0.51
C PRO A 117 41.56 -9.30 -0.49
N ALA A 118 40.49 -9.35 -1.28
CA ALA A 118 39.66 -10.53 -1.53
C ALA A 118 40.37 -11.68 -2.29
N ALA A 119 41.31 -11.39 -3.20
CA ALA A 119 42.00 -12.44 -3.97
C ALA A 119 43.13 -13.14 -3.20
N ASP A 120 43.62 -12.50 -2.13
CA ASP A 120 44.46 -13.14 -1.11
C ASP A 120 43.64 -13.99 -0.12
N GLY A 121 42.33 -14.13 -0.36
CA GLY A 121 41.45 -15.11 0.28
C GLY A 121 41.76 -16.56 -0.11
N GLY A 122 43.01 -16.88 -0.48
CA GLY A 122 43.51 -18.24 -0.47
C GLY A 122 43.40 -18.77 0.95
N ALA A 123 42.31 -19.52 1.20
CA ALA A 123 41.96 -20.22 2.43
C ALA A 123 42.98 -20.05 3.57
N GLN A 124 42.95 -18.89 4.24
CA GLN A 124 43.66 -18.75 5.51
C GLN A 124 42.92 -19.64 6.51
N GLY A 125 43.35 -20.89 6.60
CA GLY A 125 43.02 -21.88 7.63
C GLY A 125 41.67 -21.69 8.33
N VAL A 126 40.57 -21.59 7.57
CA VAL A 126 39.24 -21.54 8.16
C VAL A 126 39.02 -22.91 8.78
N SER A 127 38.89 -22.96 10.11
CA SER A 127 38.69 -24.24 10.80
C SER A 127 37.35 -24.85 10.40
N GLU A 128 37.27 -26.19 10.39
CA GLU A 128 36.01 -26.89 10.14
C GLU A 128 34.90 -26.43 11.11
N ASP A 129 35.27 -26.07 12.34
CA ASP A 129 34.36 -25.49 13.33
C ASP A 129 33.80 -24.12 12.92
N ALA A 130 34.61 -23.27 12.28
CA ALA A 130 34.16 -21.97 11.78
C ALA A 130 33.21 -22.12 10.59
N VAL A 131 33.49 -23.07 9.69
CA VAL A 131 32.59 -23.40 8.57
C VAL A 131 31.27 -23.95 9.10
N ALA A 132 31.31 -24.92 10.02
CA ALA A 132 30.10 -25.49 10.64
C ALA A 132 29.31 -24.45 11.45
N GLY A 133 29.99 -23.47 12.06
CA GLY A 133 29.36 -22.32 12.70
C GLY A 133 28.59 -21.45 11.70
N MET A 134 29.22 -21.08 10.59
CA MET A 134 28.58 -20.31 9.51
C MET A 134 27.39 -21.05 8.89
N ASP A 135 27.49 -22.37 8.70
CA ASP A 135 26.38 -23.18 8.17
C ASP A 135 25.16 -23.15 9.10
N ARG A 136 25.38 -23.28 10.42
CA ARG A 136 24.29 -23.16 11.41
C ARG A 136 23.67 -21.76 11.41
N GLU A 137 24.49 -20.72 11.30
CA GLU A 137 23.98 -19.34 11.20
C GLU A 137 23.17 -19.12 9.92
N LEU A 138 23.62 -19.65 8.78
CA LEU A 138 22.89 -19.60 7.52
C LEU A 138 21.55 -20.34 7.60
N GLU A 139 21.52 -21.52 8.23
CA GLU A 139 20.28 -22.26 8.46
C GLU A 139 19.32 -21.48 9.36
N ALA A 140 19.82 -20.90 10.45
CA ALA A 140 19.02 -20.06 11.35
C ALA A 140 18.47 -18.81 10.64
N LEU A 141 19.28 -18.15 9.82
CA LEU A 141 18.85 -17.00 9.03
C LEU A 141 17.81 -17.40 7.97
N ARG A 142 17.99 -18.53 7.29
CA ARG A 142 17.00 -19.07 6.34
C ARG A 142 15.67 -19.35 7.04
N ALA A 143 15.69 -19.98 8.21
CA ALA A 143 14.49 -20.22 9.00
C ALA A 143 13.79 -18.90 9.40
N ARG A 144 14.57 -17.90 9.84
CA ARG A 144 14.04 -16.57 10.19
C ARG A 144 13.45 -15.84 8.99
N ILE A 145 14.05 -15.95 7.80
CA ILE A 145 13.51 -15.38 6.55
C ILE A 145 12.17 -16.05 6.21
N VAL A 146 12.06 -17.38 6.32
CA VAL A 146 10.81 -18.09 6.07
C VAL A 146 9.72 -17.64 7.04
N ALA A 147 10.03 -17.54 8.34
CA ALA A 147 9.11 -17.06 9.36
C ALA A 147 8.66 -15.61 9.09
N SER A 148 9.60 -14.72 8.76
CA SER A 148 9.31 -13.31 8.43
C SER A 148 8.44 -13.18 7.18
N ARG A 149 8.69 -14.00 6.14
CA ARG A 149 7.84 -14.04 4.93
C ARG A 149 6.43 -14.54 5.24
N ALA A 150 6.28 -15.51 6.13
CA ALA A 150 4.97 -15.99 6.58
C ALA A 150 4.21 -14.88 7.33
N ALA A 151 4.86 -14.23 8.31
CA ALA A 151 4.28 -13.11 9.05
C ALA A 151 3.89 -11.94 8.12
N THR A 152 4.73 -11.61 7.14
CA THR A 152 4.42 -10.56 6.15
C THR A 152 3.17 -10.89 5.32
N ARG A 153 2.99 -12.16 4.94
CA ARG A 153 1.79 -12.58 4.21
C ARG A 153 0.53 -12.49 5.07
N GLU A 154 0.64 -12.81 6.35
CA GLU A 154 -0.46 -12.69 7.31
C GLU A 154 -0.84 -11.23 7.54
N MET A 155 0.13 -10.37 7.83
CA MET A 155 -0.10 -8.92 7.97
C MET A 155 -0.72 -8.29 6.71
N ARG A 156 -0.29 -8.71 5.52
CA ARG A 156 -0.91 -8.24 4.26
C ARG A 156 -2.37 -8.69 4.11
N ARG A 157 -2.72 -9.88 4.60
CA ARG A 157 -4.11 -10.35 4.60
C ARG A 157 -4.94 -9.57 5.60
N GLU A 158 -4.41 -9.31 6.79
CA GLU A 158 -5.06 -8.49 7.81
C GLU A 158 -5.28 -7.05 7.32
N ALA A 159 -4.27 -6.43 6.72
CA ALA A 159 -4.40 -5.11 6.11
C ALA A 159 -5.50 -5.09 5.03
N ALA A 160 -5.51 -6.07 4.13
CA ALA A 160 -6.56 -6.17 3.10
C ALA A 160 -7.96 -6.46 3.65
N LEU A 161 -8.07 -7.06 4.84
CA LEU A 161 -9.36 -7.22 5.53
C LEU A 161 -9.78 -5.91 6.18
N LEU A 162 -8.86 -5.20 6.83
CA LEU A 162 -9.09 -3.89 7.42
C LEU A 162 -9.50 -2.86 6.36
N ASP A 163 -8.83 -2.84 5.20
CA ASP A 163 -9.20 -1.95 4.08
C ASP A 163 -10.65 -2.20 3.63
N LYS A 164 -11.06 -3.48 3.53
CA LYS A 164 -12.45 -3.84 3.19
C LYS A 164 -13.44 -3.47 4.29
N GLU A 165 -13.04 -3.50 5.55
CA GLU A 165 -13.87 -3.04 6.66
C GLU A 165 -14.01 -1.52 6.64
N MET A 166 -12.92 -0.78 6.37
CA MET A 166 -12.95 0.67 6.20
C MET A 166 -13.85 1.07 5.02
N GLU A 167 -13.73 0.41 3.86
CA GLU A 167 -14.61 0.62 2.71
C GLU A 167 -16.09 0.36 3.05
N ARG A 168 -16.38 -0.65 3.88
CA ARG A 168 -17.75 -0.95 4.33
C ARG A 168 -18.29 0.08 5.32
N CYS A 169 -17.43 0.61 6.18
CA CYS A 169 -17.78 1.62 7.18
C CYS A 169 -18.01 3.00 6.55
N GLY A 170 -17.50 3.24 5.33
CA GLY A 170 -17.69 4.50 4.61
C GLY A 170 -16.81 5.63 5.14
N ASP A 171 -16.99 6.82 4.60
CA ASP A 171 -16.22 8.00 5.00
C ASP A 171 -16.73 8.53 6.36
N PRO A 172 -15.91 8.56 7.43
CA PRO A 172 -16.31 9.12 8.71
C PRO A 172 -16.69 10.61 8.63
N ALA A 173 -16.24 11.34 7.60
CA ALA A 173 -16.62 12.73 7.36
C ALA A 173 -18.13 12.87 7.05
N GLU A 174 -18.79 11.84 6.51
CA GLU A 174 -20.25 11.86 6.30
C GLU A 174 -21.00 11.85 7.64
N ILE A 175 -20.50 11.10 8.62
CA ILE A 175 -21.08 11.05 9.97
C ILE A 175 -20.87 12.39 10.67
N GLU A 176 -19.69 13.00 10.52
CA GLU A 176 -19.39 14.32 11.08
C GLU A 176 -20.23 15.42 10.41
N ALA A 177 -20.44 15.36 9.10
CA ALA A 177 -21.32 16.27 8.37
C ALA A 177 -22.78 16.15 8.82
N VAL A 178 -23.27 14.92 9.07
CA VAL A 178 -24.60 14.70 9.67
C VAL A 178 -24.66 15.25 11.09
N ALA A 179 -23.63 15.02 11.91
CA ALA A 179 -23.57 15.54 13.28
C ALA A 179 -23.52 17.08 13.32
N MET A 180 -22.76 17.72 12.43
CA MET A 180 -22.70 19.17 12.29
C MET A 180 -24.02 19.75 11.77
N ALA A 181 -24.66 19.12 10.79
CA ALA A 181 -25.98 19.52 10.29
C ALA A 181 -27.11 19.30 11.32
N ALA A 182 -26.92 18.36 12.24
CA ALA A 182 -27.81 18.05 13.35
C ALA A 182 -27.55 18.90 14.61
N ALA A 183 -26.43 19.62 14.69
CA ALA A 183 -26.07 20.41 15.84
C ALA A 183 -27.15 21.45 16.16
N GLY A 184 -27.81 21.28 17.31
CA GLY A 184 -28.91 22.14 17.78
C GLY A 184 -30.32 21.59 17.56
N LYS A 185 -30.49 20.39 17.01
CA LYS A 185 -31.80 19.70 16.90
C LYS A 185 -31.87 18.50 17.86
N PRO A 186 -32.63 18.58 18.97
CA PRO A 186 -32.72 17.50 19.94
C PRO A 186 -33.39 16.23 19.38
N SER A 187 -34.17 16.35 18.30
CA SER A 187 -34.86 15.22 17.67
C SER A 187 -33.92 14.23 16.98
N VAL A 188 -32.72 14.64 16.56
CA VAL A 188 -31.82 13.76 15.79
C VAL A 188 -31.29 12.61 16.64
N ALA A 189 -31.07 12.82 17.94
CA ALA A 189 -30.67 11.77 18.85
C ALA A 189 -31.81 10.75 19.08
N GLU A 190 -33.05 11.22 19.18
CA GLU A 190 -34.23 10.37 19.32
C GLU A 190 -34.53 9.60 18.03
N ASP A 191 -34.44 10.26 16.88
CA ASP A 191 -34.61 9.66 15.55
C ASP A 191 -33.51 8.63 15.27
N ALA A 192 -32.24 8.93 15.62
CA ALA A 192 -31.13 7.98 15.50
C ALA A 192 -31.31 6.77 16.43
N ALA A 193 -31.78 6.98 17.66
CA ALA A 193 -32.10 5.89 18.58
C ALA A 193 -33.26 5.02 18.06
N ALA A 194 -34.29 5.64 17.46
CA ALA A 194 -35.41 4.93 16.85
C ALA A 194 -34.97 4.13 15.62
N ILE A 195 -34.12 4.70 14.77
CA ILE A 195 -33.52 4.02 13.60
C ILE A 195 -32.63 2.86 14.06
N ALA A 196 -31.79 3.05 15.08
CA ALA A 196 -30.96 1.99 15.64
C ALA A 196 -31.81 0.86 16.25
N ALA A 197 -32.88 1.19 16.97
CA ALA A 197 -33.81 0.21 17.51
C ALA A 197 -34.56 -0.55 16.40
N ALA A 198 -34.95 0.12 15.31
CA ALA A 198 -35.56 -0.52 14.15
C ALA A 198 -34.57 -1.42 13.40
N ALA A 199 -33.32 -0.99 13.24
CA ALA A 199 -32.25 -1.77 12.65
C ALA A 199 -31.95 -3.05 13.46
N LEU A 200 -31.90 -2.95 14.78
CA LEU A 200 -31.76 -4.12 15.67
C LEU A 200 -32.92 -5.12 15.53
N LYS A 201 -34.15 -4.64 15.33
CA LYS A 201 -35.32 -5.50 15.07
C LYS A 201 -35.29 -6.12 13.66
N LEU A 202 -34.74 -5.43 12.67
CA LEU A 202 -34.63 -5.89 11.28
C LEU A 202 -33.49 -6.91 11.08
N GLN A 203 -32.41 -6.81 11.86
CA GLN A 203 -31.24 -7.69 11.76
C GLN A 203 -31.57 -9.19 11.85
N PRO A 204 -32.34 -9.70 12.83
CA PRO A 204 -32.72 -11.11 12.89
C PRO A 204 -33.67 -11.51 11.76
N LEU A 205 -34.52 -10.59 11.29
CA LEU A 205 -35.44 -10.84 10.16
C LEU A 205 -34.68 -10.99 8.84
N LEU A 206 -33.65 -10.17 8.61
CA LEU A 206 -32.76 -10.28 7.45
C LEU A 206 -31.97 -11.59 7.46
N GLN A 207 -31.44 -12.00 8.62
CA GLN A 207 -30.77 -13.30 8.75
C GLN A 207 -31.74 -14.46 8.49
N ARG A 208 -32.98 -14.36 8.97
CA ARG A 208 -34.03 -15.38 8.73
C ARG A 208 -34.42 -15.44 7.25
N ALA A 209 -34.54 -14.29 6.58
CA ALA A 209 -34.80 -14.19 5.15
C ALA A 209 -33.65 -14.76 4.31
N GLN A 210 -32.40 -14.49 4.67
CA GLN A 210 -31.22 -15.05 4.01
C GLN A 210 -31.16 -16.57 4.16
N ARG A 211 -31.39 -17.11 5.38
CA ARG A 211 -31.46 -18.56 5.62
C ARG A 211 -32.57 -19.22 4.81
N LEU A 212 -33.75 -18.59 4.71
CA LEU A 212 -34.86 -19.07 3.89
C LEU A 212 -34.50 -19.08 2.40
N ARG A 213 -33.88 -18.00 1.91
CA ARG A 213 -33.40 -17.94 0.52
C ARG A 213 -32.39 -19.05 0.23
N ASP A 214 -31.42 -19.24 1.10
CA ASP A 214 -30.35 -20.22 0.90
C ASP A 214 -30.89 -21.66 0.99
N THR A 215 -31.86 -21.93 1.87
CA THR A 215 -32.57 -23.23 1.89
C THR A 215 -33.44 -23.43 0.65
N LEU A 216 -34.11 -22.41 0.13
CA LEU A 216 -34.87 -22.50 -1.12
C LEU A 216 -33.95 -22.75 -2.33
N LEU A 217 -32.77 -22.12 -2.38
CA LEU A 217 -31.77 -22.33 -3.43
C LEU A 217 -31.16 -23.74 -3.37
N GLN A 218 -30.79 -24.22 -2.17
CA GLN A 218 -30.30 -25.59 -1.97
C GLN A 218 -31.36 -26.64 -2.33
N ARG A 219 -32.65 -26.38 -2.03
CA ARG A 219 -33.76 -27.29 -2.36
C ARG A 219 -34.13 -27.27 -3.85
N LYS A 220 -33.99 -26.14 -4.53
CA LYS A 220 -34.09 -26.04 -6.00
C LYS A 220 -32.96 -26.81 -6.69
N ALA A 221 -31.76 -26.83 -6.11
CA ALA A 221 -30.66 -27.67 -6.57
C ALA A 221 -30.86 -29.17 -6.27
N ALA A 222 -31.63 -29.52 -5.24
CA ALA A 222 -31.88 -30.91 -4.81
C ALA A 222 -33.12 -31.58 -5.44
N GLY A 223 -33.89 -30.92 -6.31
CA GLY A 223 -34.95 -31.55 -7.12
C GLY A 223 -36.10 -32.23 -6.36
N ALA A 224 -36.49 -31.74 -5.17
CA ALA A 224 -37.45 -32.43 -4.30
C ALA A 224 -38.93 -32.29 -4.75
N THR A 225 -39.52 -33.44 -5.05
CA THR A 225 -40.91 -33.72 -5.44
C THR A 225 -41.84 -33.80 -4.21
N LYS A 226 -42.74 -32.81 -4.03
CA LYS A 226 -44.11 -32.95 -3.43
C LYS A 226 -44.75 -31.56 -3.22
N PRO A 227 -45.60 -31.08 -4.13
CA PRO A 227 -46.09 -29.69 -4.17
C PRO A 227 -47.11 -29.29 -3.09
N GLU A 228 -47.77 -30.23 -2.41
CA GLU A 228 -48.86 -29.90 -1.47
C GLU A 228 -48.38 -29.57 -0.04
N GLN A 229 -47.31 -30.19 0.43
CA GLN A 229 -46.63 -29.77 1.67
C GLN A 229 -45.82 -28.48 1.47
N GLN A 230 -45.40 -28.21 0.22
CA GLN A 230 -44.67 -27.00 -0.17
C GLN A 230 -45.50 -25.72 -0.02
N ARG A 231 -46.80 -25.74 -0.38
CA ARG A 231 -47.67 -24.56 -0.23
C ARG A 231 -47.97 -24.28 1.23
N LYS A 232 -48.42 -25.28 2.00
CA LYS A 232 -48.79 -25.09 3.41
C LYS A 232 -47.66 -24.56 4.30
N GLN A 233 -46.41 -24.95 4.03
CA GLN A 233 -45.27 -24.54 4.85
C GLN A 233 -44.71 -23.16 4.46
N VAL A 234 -44.82 -22.80 3.17
CA VAL A 234 -44.52 -21.43 2.69
C VAL A 234 -45.62 -20.48 3.15
N ASP A 235 -46.88 -20.85 3.02
CA ASP A 235 -48.03 -20.06 3.47
C ASP A 235 -47.94 -19.80 4.98
N ALA A 236 -47.64 -20.82 5.79
CA ALA A 236 -47.42 -20.63 7.23
C ALA A 236 -46.21 -19.74 7.57
N SER A 237 -45.12 -19.82 6.78
CA SER A 237 -43.93 -18.98 7.01
C SER A 237 -44.13 -17.53 6.53
N VAL A 238 -44.95 -17.34 5.50
CA VAL A 238 -45.35 -16.01 4.99
C VAL A 238 -46.36 -15.37 5.93
N GLU A 239 -47.28 -16.14 6.51
CA GLU A 239 -48.20 -15.69 7.56
C GLU A 239 -47.44 -15.31 8.84
N ASP A 240 -46.47 -16.11 9.28
CA ASP A 240 -45.59 -15.77 10.42
C ASP A 240 -44.78 -14.48 10.18
N LEU A 241 -44.27 -14.28 8.96
CA LEU A 241 -43.58 -13.05 8.58
C LEU A 241 -44.55 -11.86 8.48
N GLY A 242 -45.77 -12.08 7.98
CA GLY A 242 -46.84 -11.09 7.94
C GLY A 242 -47.27 -10.65 9.35
N HIS A 243 -47.40 -11.59 10.29
CA HIS A 243 -47.68 -11.30 11.69
C HIS A 243 -46.52 -10.57 12.39
N ALA A 244 -45.27 -10.93 12.09
CA ALA A 244 -44.09 -10.23 12.60
C ALA A 244 -43.91 -8.82 12.01
N LEU A 245 -44.36 -8.59 10.78
CA LEU A 245 -44.40 -7.26 10.15
C LEU A 245 -45.56 -6.41 10.68
N ALA A 246 -46.71 -7.02 10.95
CA ALA A 246 -47.86 -6.33 11.55
C ALA A 246 -47.59 -5.89 12.99
N SER A 247 -46.78 -6.63 13.75
CA SER A 247 -46.33 -6.24 15.11
C SER A 247 -45.22 -5.17 15.12
N LEU A 248 -44.74 -4.76 13.94
CA LEU A 248 -43.78 -3.67 13.75
C LEU A 248 -44.45 -2.34 13.33
N GLN A 249 -45.76 -2.32 13.05
CA GLN A 249 -46.49 -1.07 12.87
C GLN A 249 -46.93 -0.52 14.25
N PRO A 250 -46.69 0.77 14.55
CA PRO A 250 -47.14 1.38 15.80
C PRO A 250 -48.66 1.47 15.89
#